data_AF-X0WU46-F1
#
_entry.id   AF-X0WU46-F1
#
_cell.length_a   1.000
_cell.length_b   1.000
_cell.length_c   1.000
_cell.angle_alpha   90.00
_cell.angle_beta   90.00
_cell.angle_gamma   90.00
#
_symmetry.space_group_name_H-M   'P 1'
#
loop_
_entity.id
_entity.type
_entity.pdbx_description
1 polymer ?
#
loop_
_entity_poly.entity_id
_entity_poly.type
_entity_poly.pdbx_seq_one_letter_code
_entity_poly.pdbx_strand_id
1 'polypeptide(L)'
;EAYKKALYFIDKEEYDKALLYLEVAIKTDIISLKGKAYVNIGLCYGNLGNHAKAIDAFKQAIRIDPDHNSAHFSLGFSYFKTGDKSSALDEYKILKELDIGLANKLFDSIY
;
A
#
# COMPACT_ATOMS: atom_id res chain seq x y z
N GLU A 1 16.91 -12.55 -4.51
CA GLU A 1 16.57 -13.09 -3.16
C GLU A 1 15.16 -12.65 -2.78
N ALA A 2 14.48 -13.26 -1.80
CA ALA A 2 13.16 -12.89 -1.24
C ALA A 2 12.19 -11.97 -2.04
N TYR A 3 12.46 -10.66 -2.18
CA TYR A 3 11.56 -9.69 -2.85
C TYR A 3 11.14 -10.10 -4.27
N LYS A 4 12.05 -10.64 -5.09
CA LYS A 4 11.68 -11.13 -6.44
C LYS A 4 10.72 -12.32 -6.39
N LYS A 5 10.87 -13.21 -5.39
CA LYS A 5 9.94 -14.32 -5.17
C LYS A 5 8.59 -13.80 -4.69
N ALA A 6 8.58 -12.79 -3.83
CA ALA A 6 7.33 -12.14 -3.43
C ALA A 6 6.58 -11.59 -4.65
N LEU A 7 7.24 -10.83 -5.53
CA LEU A 7 6.62 -10.32 -6.75
C LEU A 7 6.06 -11.43 -7.63
N TYR A 8 6.79 -12.54 -7.76
CA TYR A 8 6.32 -13.73 -8.48
C TYR A 8 5.03 -14.30 -7.88
N PHE A 9 4.93 -14.41 -6.55
CA PHE A 9 3.70 -14.88 -5.91
C PHE A 9 2.56 -13.88 -5.98
N ILE A 10 2.84 -12.57 -6.00
CA ILE A 10 1.83 -11.53 -6.25
C ILE A 10 1.22 -11.70 -7.64
N ASP A 11 2.04 -11.95 -8.66
CA ASP A 11 1.58 -12.21 -10.05
C ASP A 11 0.72 -13.48 -10.15
N LYS A 12 0.96 -14.45 -9.26
CA LYS A 12 0.14 -15.68 -9.13
C LYS A 12 -1.06 -15.53 -8.20
N GLU A 13 -1.29 -14.34 -7.66
CA GLU A 13 -2.34 -14.07 -6.67
C GLU A 13 -2.22 -14.93 -5.39
N GLU A 14 -1.04 -15.50 -5.15
CA GLU A 14 -0.71 -16.30 -3.97
C GLU A 14 -0.25 -15.39 -2.82
N TYR A 15 -1.16 -14.55 -2.33
CA TYR A 15 -0.85 -13.47 -1.41
C TYR A 15 -0.24 -13.94 -0.08
N ASP A 16 -0.67 -15.08 0.46
CA ASP A 16 -0.09 -15.63 1.70
C ASP A 16 1.40 -15.97 1.56
N LYS A 17 1.78 -16.56 0.43
CA LYS A 17 3.20 -16.83 0.12
C LYS A 17 3.93 -15.53 -0.15
N ALA A 18 3.32 -14.60 -0.89
CA ALA A 18 3.91 -13.30 -1.13
C ALA A 18 4.27 -12.57 0.17
N LEU A 19 3.35 -12.54 1.14
CA LEU A 19 3.55 -11.93 2.46
C LEU A 19 4.76 -12.53 3.18
N LEU A 20 4.89 -13.87 3.20
CA LEU A 20 6.03 -14.54 3.80
C LEU A 20 7.37 -14.06 3.19
N TYR A 21 7.45 -13.98 1.86
CA TYR A 21 8.66 -13.52 1.19
C TYR A 21 8.91 -12.02 1.35
N LEU A 22 7.86 -11.20 1.50
CA LEU A 22 7.99 -9.76 1.79
C LEU A 22 8.54 -9.53 3.20
N GLU A 23 8.08 -10.29 4.20
CA GLU A 23 8.61 -10.22 5.56
C GLU A 23 10.10 -10.60 5.61
N VAL A 24 10.49 -11.65 4.88
CA VAL A 24 11.90 -12.02 4.74
C VAL A 24 12.68 -10.90 4.05
N ALA A 25 12.14 -10.29 2.99
CA ALA A 25 12.81 -9.21 2.28
C ALA A 25 13.08 -7.99 3.18
N ILE A 26 12.14 -7.65 4.07
CA ILE A 26 12.30 -6.57 5.05
C ILE A 26 13.37 -6.92 6.09
N LYS A 27 13.43 -8.17 6.56
CA LYS A 27 14.43 -8.64 7.55
C LYS A 27 15.84 -8.70 6.98
N THR A 28 15.99 -8.95 5.69
CA THR A 28 17.30 -8.98 5.01
C THR A 28 17.88 -7.58 4.73
N ASP A 29 17.26 -6.53 5.30
CA ASP A 29 17.79 -5.16 5.42
C ASP A 29 18.28 -4.51 4.11
N ILE A 30 17.60 -4.78 3.00
CA ILE A 30 17.74 -3.97 1.80
C ILE A 30 16.90 -2.71 2.00
N ILE A 31 17.47 -1.72 2.70
CA ILE A 31 16.83 -0.44 3.05
C ILE A 31 16.17 0.21 1.82
N SER A 32 16.83 0.13 0.66
CA SER A 32 16.34 0.66 -0.62
C SER A 32 15.00 0.08 -1.09
N LEU A 33 14.60 -1.11 -0.62
CA LEU A 33 13.36 -1.78 -1.02
C LEU A 33 12.30 -1.83 0.06
N LYS A 34 12.58 -1.35 1.28
CA LYS A 34 11.69 -1.50 2.43
C LYS A 34 10.33 -0.79 2.22
N GLY A 35 10.34 0.42 1.65
CA GLY A 35 9.11 1.14 1.29
C GLY A 35 8.26 0.35 0.28
N LYS A 36 8.87 -0.11 -0.81
CA LYS A 36 8.20 -0.93 -1.83
C LYS A 36 7.69 -2.27 -1.30
N ALA A 37 8.41 -2.88 -0.35
CA ALA A 37 7.98 -4.10 0.31
C ALA A 37 6.71 -3.85 1.14
N TYR A 38 6.66 -2.77 1.92
CA TYR A 38 5.46 -2.40 2.67
C TYR A 38 4.27 -2.06 1.78
N VAL A 39 4.48 -1.38 0.64
CA VAL A 39 3.41 -1.17 -0.36
C VAL A 39 2.86 -2.52 -0.82
N ASN A 40 3.73 -3.47 -1.19
CA ASN A 40 3.29 -4.79 -1.64
C ASN A 40 2.58 -5.59 -0.54
N ILE A 41 3.01 -5.47 0.72
CA ILE A 41 2.31 -6.07 1.87
C ILE A 41 0.90 -5.49 1.97
N GLY A 42 0.77 -4.17 1.87
CA GLY A 42 -0.51 -3.50 1.91
C GLY A 42 -1.44 -3.95 0.78
N LEU A 43 -0.92 -4.06 -0.45
CA LEU A 43 -1.68 -4.58 -1.59
C LEU A 43 -2.12 -6.02 -1.39
N CYS A 44 -1.24 -6.89 -0.88
CA CYS A 44 -1.59 -8.28 -0.56
C CYS A 44 -2.73 -8.34 0.46
N TYR A 45 -2.64 -7.58 1.55
CA TYR A 45 -3.71 -7.53 2.55
C TYR A 45 -5.01 -6.94 1.99
N GLY A 46 -4.93 -5.91 1.14
CA GLY A 46 -6.09 -5.33 0.47
C GLY A 46 -6.80 -6.33 -0.45
N ASN A 47 -6.04 -7.12 -1.22
CA ASN A 47 -6.59 -8.18 -2.08
C ASN A 47 -7.20 -9.33 -1.28
N LEU A 48 -6.65 -9.61 -0.08
CA LEU A 48 -7.23 -10.56 0.88
C LEU A 48 -8.45 -9.98 1.64
N GLY A 49 -8.88 -8.74 1.32
CA GLY A 49 -9.99 -8.05 1.99
C GLY A 49 -9.66 -7.51 3.38
N ASN A 50 -8.42 -7.66 3.85
CA ASN A 50 -7.97 -7.18 5.15
C ASN A 50 -7.46 -5.73 5.06
N HIS A 51 -8.38 -4.80 4.84
CA HIS A 51 -8.05 -3.38 4.69
C HIS A 51 -7.42 -2.75 5.94
N ALA A 52 -7.72 -3.26 7.14
CA ALA A 52 -7.10 -2.79 8.39
C ALA A 52 -5.58 -3.04 8.40
N LYS A 53 -5.13 -4.26 8.06
CA LYS A 53 -3.69 -4.55 7.93
C LYS A 53 -3.06 -3.84 6.74
N ALA A 54 -3.83 -3.62 5.67
CA ALA A 54 -3.35 -2.86 4.52
C ALA A 54 -2.99 -1.42 4.91
N ILE A 55 -3.85 -0.75 5.69
CA ILE A 55 -3.62 0.59 6.22
C ILE A 55 -2.30 0.66 7.01
N ASP A 56 -2.06 -0.28 7.92
CA ASP A 56 -0.83 -0.30 8.72
C ASP A 56 0.42 -0.43 7.84
N ALA A 57 0.37 -1.29 6.81
CA ALA A 57 1.47 -1.47 5.88
C ALA A 57 1.72 -0.22 5.02
N PHE A 58 0.68 0.41 4.49
CA PHE A 58 0.85 1.65 3.71
C PHE A 58 1.38 2.81 4.56
N LYS A 59 0.96 2.90 5.83
CA LYS A 59 1.56 3.87 6.79
C LYS A 59 3.06 3.64 6.98
N GLN A 60 3.51 2.38 7.05
CA GLN A 60 4.96 2.10 7.11
C GLN A 60 5.67 2.49 5.81
N ALA A 61 5.05 2.27 4.64
CA ALA A 61 5.61 2.71 3.37
C ALA A 61 5.77 4.24 3.32
N ILE A 62 4.74 5.00 3.71
CA ILE A 62 4.74 6.47 3.74
C ILE A 62 5.74 7.02 4.76
N ARG A 63 5.96 6.34 5.90
CA ARG A 63 7.02 6.72 6.85
C ARG A 63 8.42 6.63 6.26
N ILE A 64 8.63 5.74 5.28
CA ILE A 64 9.92 5.54 4.61
C ILE A 64 10.05 6.50 3.42
N ASP A 65 8.97 6.67 2.67
CA ASP A 65 8.88 7.54 1.50
C ASP A 65 7.58 8.36 1.57
N PRO A 66 7.62 9.55 2.18
CA PRO A 66 6.45 10.41 2.38
C PRO A 66 5.81 10.92 1.11
N ASP A 67 6.50 10.84 -0.03
CA ASP A 67 6.00 11.32 -1.32
C ASP A 67 5.59 10.15 -2.24
N HIS A 68 5.41 8.94 -1.67
CA HIS A 68 5.06 7.77 -2.47
C HIS A 68 3.58 7.80 -2.89
N ASN A 69 3.29 8.37 -4.06
CA ASN A 69 1.92 8.55 -4.60
C ASN A 69 1.05 7.29 -4.52
N SER A 70 1.54 6.13 -4.96
CA SER A 70 0.75 4.89 -4.92
C SER A 70 0.43 4.42 -3.50
N ALA A 71 1.28 4.72 -2.50
CA ALA A 71 1.05 4.36 -1.11
C ALA A 71 -0.06 5.24 -0.52
N HIS A 72 -0.03 6.55 -0.78
CA HIS A 72 -1.10 7.48 -0.40
C HIS A 72 -2.45 7.10 -1.03
N PHE A 73 -2.46 6.80 -2.33
CA PHE A 73 -3.67 6.35 -3.02
C PHE A 73 -4.24 5.07 -2.40
N SER A 74 -3.38 4.07 -2.19
CA SER A 74 -3.81 2.77 -1.65
C SER A 74 -4.23 2.86 -0.17
N LEU A 75 -3.62 3.76 0.60
CA LEU A 75 -4.02 4.08 1.96
C LEU A 75 -5.41 4.73 1.99
N GLY A 76 -5.62 5.77 1.16
CA GLY A 76 -6.91 6.46 1.05
C GLY A 76 -8.03 5.52 0.62
N PHE A 77 -7.76 4.66 -0.38
CA PHE A 77 -8.71 3.64 -0.81
C PHE A 77 -9.02 2.62 0.29
N SER A 78 -8.00 2.20 1.05
CA SER A 78 -8.20 1.26 2.17
C SER A 78 -9.01 1.90 3.30
N TYR A 79 -8.78 3.17 3.62
CA TYR A 79 -9.61 3.91 4.58
C TYR A 79 -11.07 3.97 4.13
N PHE A 80 -11.30 4.32 2.87
CA PHE A 80 -12.64 4.30 2.28
C PHE A 80 -13.31 2.91 2.41
N LYS A 81 -12.59 1.82 2.11
CA LYS A 81 -13.09 0.45 2.26
C LYS A 81 -13.41 0.06 3.70
N THR A 82 -12.70 0.63 4.68
CA THR A 82 -13.03 0.46 6.11
C THR A 82 -14.12 1.41 6.61
N GLY A 83 -14.65 2.28 5.77
CA GLY A 83 -15.70 3.26 6.12
C GLY A 83 -15.16 4.59 6.68
N ASP A 84 -13.84 4.74 6.83
CA ASP A 84 -13.21 5.98 7.28
C ASP A 84 -13.05 6.96 6.11
N LYS A 85 -14.16 7.59 5.73
CA LYS A 85 -14.17 8.60 4.67
C LYS A 85 -13.34 9.83 5.04
N SER A 86 -13.21 10.16 6.32
CA SER A 86 -12.45 11.34 6.76
C SER A 86 -10.98 11.17 6.43
N SER A 87 -10.37 10.06 6.85
CA SER A 87 -8.97 9.77 6.56
C SER A 87 -8.73 9.59 5.06
N ALA A 88 -9.69 9.02 4.31
CA ALA A 88 -9.59 8.95 2.86
C ALA A 88 -9.55 10.34 2.18
N LEU A 89 -10.32 11.31 2.69
CA LEU A 89 -10.29 12.69 2.20
C LEU A 89 -8.98 13.41 2.55
N ASP A 90 -8.36 13.08 3.67
CA ASP A 90 -7.04 13.63 4.01
C ASP A 90 -5.96 13.12 3.06
N GLU A 91 -5.97 11.82 2.70
CA GLU A 91 -5.07 11.27 1.68
C GLU A 91 -5.34 11.89 0.29
N TYR A 92 -6.60 12.17 -0.05
CA TYR A 92 -6.95 12.89 -1.27
C TYR A 92 -6.29 14.28 -1.33
N LYS A 93 -6.31 15.04 -0.23
CA LYS A 93 -5.69 16.38 -0.19
C LYS A 93 -4.18 16.30 -0.43
N ILE A 94 -3.51 15.31 0.15
CA ILE A 94 -2.08 15.07 -0.05
C ILE A 94 -1.83 14.72 -1.53
N LEU A 95 -2.60 13.76 -2.07
CA LEU A 95 -2.47 13.37 -3.48
C LEU A 95 -2.75 14.50 -4.45
N LYS A 96 -3.59 15.47 -4.10
CA LYS A 96 -3.86 16.60 -4.99
C LYS A 96 -2.59 17.43 -5.30
N GLU A 97 -1.66 17.49 -4.35
CA GLU A 97 -0.37 18.16 -4.52
C GLU A 97 0.67 17.25 -5.21
N LEU A 98 0.58 15.93 -5.01
CA LEU A 98 1.55 14.95 -5.53
C LEU A 98 1.22 14.41 -6.94
N ASP A 99 -0.05 14.05 -7.16
CA ASP A 99 -0.60 13.46 -8.38
C ASP A 99 -2.12 13.68 -8.47
N ILE A 100 -2.50 14.73 -9.21
CA ILE A 100 -3.90 15.13 -9.42
C ILE A 100 -4.73 13.99 -10.05
N GLY A 101 -4.12 13.15 -10.88
CA GLY A 101 -4.82 12.03 -11.54
C GLY A 101 -5.23 10.95 -10.54
N LEU A 102 -4.34 10.59 -9.62
CA LEU A 102 -4.65 9.67 -8.53
C LEU A 102 -5.60 10.29 -7.50
N ALA A 103 -5.47 11.58 -7.22
CA ALA A 103 -6.38 12.31 -6.35
C ALA A 103 -7.82 12.22 -6.87
N ASN A 104 -8.05 12.51 -8.15
CA ASN A 104 -9.39 12.43 -8.75
C ASN A 104 -9.96 11.02 -8.67
N LYS A 105 -9.18 9.99 -8.98
CA LYS A 105 -9.62 8.59 -8.85
C LYS A 105 -10.02 8.22 -7.42
N LEU A 106 -9.28 8.72 -6.42
CA LEU A 106 -9.62 8.49 -5.02
C LEU A 106 -10.90 9.23 -4.64
N PHE A 107 -11.06 10.47 -5.10
CA PHE A 107 -12.26 11.28 -4.89
C PHE A 107 -13.50 10.60 -5.47
N ASP A 108 -13.43 10.11 -6.71
CA ASP A 108 -14.50 9.35 -7.39
C ASP A 108 -14.82 8.03 -6.68
N SER A 109 -13.88 7.48 -5.90
CA SER A 109 -14.16 6.29 -5.10
C SER A 109 -14.93 6.63 -3.82
N ILE A 110 -14.74 7.84 -3.27
CA ILE A 110 -15.36 8.26 -2.00
C ILE A 110 -16.83 8.67 -2.19
N TYR A 111 -17.17 9.21 -3.35
CA TYR A 111 -18.47 9.81 -3.72
C TYR A 111 -19.14 9.06 -4.88
#